data_AF-A0A9D4S3B1-F1
#
_entry.id   AF-A0A9D4S3B1-F1
#
_cell.length_a   1.000
_cell.length_b   1.000
_cell.length_c   1.000
_cell.angle_alpha   90.00
_cell.angle_beta   90.00
_cell.angle_gamma   90.00
#
_symmetry.space_group_name_H-M   'P 1'
#
loop_
_entity.id
_entity.type
_entity.pdbx_description
1 polymer ?
#
loop_
_entity_poly.entity_id
_entity_poly.type
_entity_poly.pdbx_seq_one_letter_code
_entity_poly.pdbx_strand_id
1 'polypeptide(L)'
;MSESASNLASRKLKVWNPEIRNNVMNMKSAYKAWKRAGRPRGESSLLTEKNLAKRALRSNVRQAIAKKDYELKQKIIESRKYDSRTFHKLVNSQRNKQGSFITDLYVGNQRYQEDVVFMIILKLLGNRLPMTSSTMYMMKSLILNTD
;
A
#
# COMPACT_ATOMS: atom_id res chain seq x y z
N MET A 1 22.09 -12.48 22.60
CA MET A 1 20.62 -12.31 22.49
C MET A 1 20.32 -11.04 21.69
N SER A 2 19.52 -11.23 20.64
CA SER A 2 18.76 -10.26 19.82
C SER A 2 19.48 -9.07 19.15
N GLU A 3 20.15 -9.37 18.04
CA GLU A 3 20.52 -8.47 16.94
C GLU A 3 19.33 -8.15 15.99
N SER A 4 18.12 -7.96 16.53
CA SER A 4 16.88 -7.85 15.73
C SER A 4 16.34 -6.41 15.59
N ALA A 5 17.15 -5.39 15.82
CA ALA A 5 16.72 -3.98 15.80
C ALA A 5 17.19 -3.15 14.58
N SER A 6 18.12 -3.65 13.75
CA SER A 6 18.77 -2.86 12.70
C SER A 6 18.21 -3.06 11.28
N ASN A 7 17.40 -4.10 11.03
CA ASN A 7 16.92 -4.43 9.68
C ASN A 7 15.62 -3.72 9.25
N LEU A 8 15.07 -2.80 10.05
CA LEU A 8 14.12 -1.79 9.57
C LEU A 8 14.81 -0.61 8.86
N ALA A 9 16.00 -0.87 8.28
CA ALA A 9 16.73 0.02 7.41
C ALA A 9 15.76 0.64 6.39
N SER A 10 15.72 1.97 6.39
CA SER A 10 14.81 2.84 5.64
C SER A 10 14.22 2.17 4.40
N ARG A 11 12.95 1.77 4.45
CA ARG A 11 12.21 1.44 3.23
C ARG A 11 12.35 2.64 2.29
N LYS A 12 13.18 2.50 1.26
CA LYS A 12 13.46 3.58 0.30
C LYS A 12 12.13 4.01 -0.30
N LEU A 13 11.88 5.32 -0.35
CA LEU A 13 10.64 5.84 -0.92
C LEU A 13 10.52 5.34 -2.37
N LYS A 14 9.34 4.86 -2.76
CA LYS A 14 9.07 4.35 -4.12
C LYS A 14 9.20 5.44 -5.20
N VAL A 15 9.12 6.71 -4.79
CA VAL A 15 9.21 7.89 -5.65
C VAL A 15 10.05 8.94 -4.93
N TRP A 16 10.93 9.60 -5.69
CA TRP A 16 11.81 10.65 -5.19
C TRP A 16 11.80 11.82 -6.16
N ASN A 17 11.45 13.00 -5.68
CA ASN A 17 11.48 14.26 -6.42
C ASN A 17 11.91 15.40 -5.47
N PRO A 18 12.25 16.60 -5.98
CA PRO A 18 12.70 17.71 -5.14
C PRO A 18 11.69 18.08 -4.03
N GLU A 19 10.40 18.00 -4.33
CA GLU A 19 9.33 18.30 -3.37
C GLU A 19 9.28 17.29 -2.21
N ILE A 20 9.38 15.99 -2.50
CA ILE A 20 9.45 14.91 -1.50
C ILE A 20 10.72 15.09 -0.67
N ARG A 21 11.85 15.44 -1.29
CA ARG A 21 13.10 15.73 -0.56
C ARG A 21 12.89 16.84 0.46
N ASN A 22 12.28 17.96 0.05
CA ASN A 22 11.98 19.08 0.95
C ASN A 22 11.05 18.65 2.09
N ASN A 23 9.99 17.90 1.78
CA ASN A 23 9.06 17.39 2.79
C ASN A 23 9.71 16.39 3.77
N VAL A 24 10.66 15.57 3.32
CA VAL A 24 11.45 14.69 4.19
C VAL A 24 12.31 15.53 5.15
N MET A 25 12.95 16.59 4.65
CA MET A 25 13.77 17.47 5.49
C MET A 25 12.90 18.20 6.52
N ASN A 26 11.73 18.71 6.11
CA ASN A 26 10.77 19.36 7.01
C ASN A 26 10.22 18.41 8.07
N MET A 27 9.88 17.17 7.70
CA MET A 27 9.46 16.15 8.67
C MET A 27 10.59 15.82 9.67
N LYS A 28 11.83 15.72 9.19
CA LYS A 28 13.00 15.46 10.05
C LYS A 28 13.28 16.63 10.99
N SER A 29 13.18 17.88 10.52
CA SER A 29 13.39 19.07 11.36
C SER A 29 12.32 19.17 12.45
N ALA A 30 11.04 19.01 12.10
CA ALA A 30 9.94 19.01 13.07
C ALA A 30 10.07 17.87 14.09
N TYR A 31 10.48 16.67 13.65
CA TYR A 31 10.78 15.57 14.58
C TYR A 31 11.93 15.90 15.53
N LYS A 32 13.01 16.51 15.04
CA LYS A 32 14.15 16.93 15.87
C LYS A 32 13.71 17.98 16.90
N ALA A 33 12.91 18.97 16.50
CA ALA A 33 12.36 20.00 17.40
C ALA A 33 11.51 19.37 18.50
N TRP A 34 10.56 18.50 18.14
CA TRP A 34 9.72 17.77 19.10
C TRP A 34 10.55 16.88 20.05
N LYS A 35 11.60 16.21 19.54
CA LYS A 35 12.49 15.39 20.38
C LYS A 35 13.31 16.25 21.35
N ARG A 36 13.82 17.40 20.90
CA ARG A 36 14.64 18.31 21.71
C ARG A 36 13.83 18.96 22.83
N ALA A 37 12.55 19.23 22.59
CA ALA A 37 11.61 19.76 23.60
C ALA A 37 11.12 18.73 24.63
N GLY A 38 11.77 17.57 24.77
CA GLY A 38 11.39 16.56 25.77
C GLY A 38 10.18 15.71 25.41
N ARG A 39 9.71 15.73 24.14
CA ARG A 39 8.56 14.93 23.65
C ARG A 39 7.28 15.18 24.46
N PRO A 40 6.78 16.42 24.50
CA PRO A 40 5.56 16.74 25.23
C PRO A 40 4.43 15.76 24.86
N ARG A 41 3.81 15.16 25.88
CA ARG A 41 2.67 14.26 25.76
C ARG A 41 1.41 15.12 25.91
N GLY A 42 0.70 15.37 24.81
CA GLY A 42 -0.47 16.26 24.77
C GLY A 42 -0.49 17.10 23.50
N GLU A 43 -1.57 17.86 23.28
CA GLU A 43 -1.61 18.87 22.22
C GLU A 43 -0.54 19.93 22.50
N SER A 44 0.51 19.90 21.70
CA SER A 44 1.60 20.88 21.72
C SER A 44 1.88 21.28 20.28
N SER A 45 2.21 22.56 20.06
CA SER A 45 2.49 23.08 18.71
C SER A 45 3.50 22.20 17.96
N LEU A 46 4.58 21.79 18.65
CA LEU A 46 5.63 20.95 18.07
C LEU A 46 5.15 19.54 17.68
N LEU A 47 4.24 18.95 18.46
CA LEU A 47 3.65 17.65 18.10
C LEU A 47 2.73 17.80 16.88
N THR A 48 1.92 18.86 16.85
CA THR A 48 1.03 19.19 15.73
C THR A 48 1.83 19.44 14.45
N GLU A 49 2.87 20.27 14.50
CA GLU A 49 3.79 20.54 13.38
C GLU A 49 4.44 19.26 12.84
N LYS A 50 4.95 18.40 13.74
CA LYS A 50 5.50 17.09 13.37
C LYS A 50 4.47 16.24 12.63
N ASN A 51 3.24 16.19 13.14
CA ASN A 51 2.17 15.40 12.54
C ASN A 51 1.71 15.96 11.19
N LEU A 52 1.62 17.29 11.05
CA LEU A 52 1.32 17.98 9.80
C LEU A 52 2.41 17.73 8.75
N ALA A 53 3.69 17.88 9.10
CA ALA A 53 4.80 17.61 8.19
C ALA A 53 4.82 16.14 7.73
N LYS A 54 4.51 15.20 8.62
CA LYS A 54 4.36 13.77 8.27
C LYS A 54 3.17 13.52 7.34
N ARG A 55 2.03 14.19 7.57
CA ARG A 55 0.83 14.09 6.73
C ARG A 55 1.10 14.66 5.33
N ALA A 56 1.75 15.83 5.24
CA ALA A 56 2.16 16.45 3.99
C ALA A 56 3.07 15.53 3.17
N LEU A 57 4.11 14.97 3.79
CA LEU A 57 5.00 14.00 3.13
C LEU A 57 4.22 12.79 2.56
N ARG A 58 3.30 12.22 3.34
CA ARG A 58 2.47 11.08 2.87
C ARG A 58 1.57 11.48 1.70
N SER A 59 0.98 12.67 1.75
CA SER A 59 0.13 13.19 0.67
C SER A 59 0.93 13.32 -0.62
N ASN A 60 2.08 13.98 -0.57
CA ASN A 60 2.90 14.26 -1.75
C ASN A 60 3.51 12.98 -2.34
N VAL A 61 3.90 12.02 -1.49
CA VAL A 61 4.32 10.69 -1.98
C VAL A 61 3.17 9.99 -2.71
N ARG A 62 1.94 10.03 -2.19
CA ARG A 62 0.77 9.42 -2.87
C ARG A 62 0.47 10.10 -4.21
N GLN A 63 0.51 11.43 -4.25
CA GLN A 63 0.33 12.18 -5.49
C GLN A 63 1.41 11.85 -6.53
N ALA A 64 2.67 11.78 -6.11
CA ALA A 64 3.77 11.43 -7.01
C ALA A 64 3.68 9.99 -7.54
N ILE A 65 3.23 9.05 -6.70
CA ILE A 65 2.91 7.67 -7.14
C ILE A 65 1.79 7.70 -8.18
N ALA A 66 0.67 8.38 -7.87
CA ALA A 66 -0.47 8.46 -8.78
C ALA A 66 -0.10 9.09 -10.13
N LYS A 67 0.74 10.13 -10.12
CA LYS A 67 1.28 10.75 -11.33
C LYS A 67 2.11 9.77 -12.15
N LYS A 68 3.04 9.05 -11.51
CA LYS A 68 3.87 8.04 -12.19
C LYS A 68 3.03 6.91 -12.78
N ASP A 69 1.98 6.48 -12.08
CA ASP A 69 1.07 5.44 -12.55
C ASP A 69 0.20 5.94 -13.72
N TYR A 70 -0.23 7.20 -13.68
CA TYR A 70 -0.93 7.84 -14.79
C TYR A 70 -0.04 7.95 -16.04
N GLU A 71 1.19 8.42 -15.89
CA GLU A 71 2.17 8.50 -16.99
C GLU A 71 2.46 7.12 -17.59
N LEU A 72 2.56 6.08 -16.75
CA LEU A 72 2.72 4.70 -17.23
C LEU A 72 1.52 4.25 -18.06
N LYS A 73 0.29 4.55 -17.61
CA LYS A 73 -0.94 4.22 -18.36
C LYS A 73 -0.97 4.93 -19.72
N GLN A 74 -0.60 6.21 -19.78
CA GLN A 74 -0.53 6.95 -21.04
C GLN A 74 0.48 6.31 -22.01
N LYS A 75 1.68 5.95 -21.52
CA LYS A 75 2.67 5.24 -22.34
C LYS A 75 2.19 3.88 -22.86
N ILE A 76 1.39 3.16 -22.08
CA ILE A 76 0.75 1.91 -22.53
C ILE A 76 -0.25 2.19 -23.67
N ILE A 77 -1.08 3.23 -23.52
CA ILE A 77 -2.06 3.63 -24.54
C ILE A 77 -1.36 4.06 -25.84
N GLU A 78 -0.27 4.83 -25.74
CA GLU A 78 0.51 5.29 -26.88
C GLU A 78 1.25 4.14 -27.57
N SER A 79 1.99 3.32 -26.82
CA SER A 79 2.76 2.19 -27.39
C SER A 79 1.88 1.13 -28.04
N ARG A 80 0.62 0.97 -27.58
CA ARG A 80 -0.36 0.10 -28.25
C ARG A 80 -0.52 0.41 -29.74
N LYS A 81 -0.35 1.66 -30.16
CA LYS A 81 -0.57 2.08 -31.55
C LYS A 81 0.65 1.83 -32.46
N TYR A 82 1.86 1.89 -31.91
CA TYR A 82 3.09 1.99 -32.72
C TYR A 82 4.14 0.91 -32.42
N ASP A 83 4.15 0.31 -31.21
CA ASP A 83 5.20 -0.63 -30.80
C ASP A 83 4.65 -1.72 -29.85
N SER A 84 4.37 -2.89 -30.42
CA SER A 84 3.85 -4.06 -29.70
C SER A 84 4.81 -4.59 -28.64
N ARG A 85 6.13 -4.55 -28.88
CA ARG A 85 7.14 -5.04 -27.95
C ARG A 85 7.20 -4.16 -26.70
N THR A 86 7.22 -2.84 -26.90
CA THR A 86 7.20 -1.88 -25.79
C THR A 86 5.89 -1.96 -25.02
N PHE A 87 4.75 -2.13 -25.72
CA PHE A 87 3.45 -2.34 -25.08
C PHE A 87 3.47 -3.53 -24.11
N HIS A 88 3.86 -4.73 -24.57
CA HIS A 88 3.89 -5.92 -23.72
C HIS A 88 4.86 -5.78 -22.54
N LYS A 89 6.01 -5.12 -22.75
CA LYS A 89 6.97 -4.83 -21.68
C LYS A 89 6.36 -3.93 -20.59
N LEU A 90 5.65 -2.87 -20.98
CA LEU A 90 5.01 -1.95 -20.04
C LEU A 90 3.84 -2.61 -19.28
N VAL A 91 3.04 -3.42 -19.96
CA VAL A 91 1.95 -4.21 -19.35
C VAL A 91 2.49 -5.20 -18.32
N ASN A 92 3.55 -5.94 -18.66
CA ASN A 92 4.15 -6.90 -17.73
C ASN A 92 4.77 -6.19 -16.50
N SER A 93 5.41 -5.04 -16.71
CA SER A 93 5.91 -4.22 -15.60
C SER A 93 4.79 -3.71 -14.67
N GLN A 94 3.61 -3.40 -15.21
CA GLN A 94 2.45 -3.01 -14.41
C GLN A 94 1.89 -4.18 -13.60
N ARG A 95 1.77 -5.37 -14.20
CA ARG A 95 1.26 -6.59 -13.54
C ARG A 95 2.15 -7.06 -12.40
N ASN A 96 3.47 -7.05 -12.59
CA ASN A 96 4.44 -7.54 -11.60
C ASN A 96 4.59 -6.63 -10.37
N LYS A 97 3.91 -5.47 -10.31
CA LYS A 97 3.87 -4.61 -9.12
C LYS A 97 2.81 -5.02 -8.08
N GLN A 98 1.93 -5.99 -8.39
CA GLN A 98 0.84 -6.42 -7.50
C GLN A 98 1.23 -7.49 -6.46
N GLY A 99 2.52 -7.79 -6.30
CA GLY A 99 3.00 -8.72 -5.27
C GLY A 99 3.10 -8.08 -3.89
N SER A 100 1.98 -7.85 -3.22
CA SER A 100 1.97 -7.77 -1.75
C SER A 100 0.95 -8.75 -1.23
N PHE A 101 1.42 -9.94 -0.84
CA PHE A 101 0.63 -10.90 -0.09
C PHE A 101 0.23 -10.26 1.24
N ILE A 102 -1.08 -10.16 1.49
CA ILE A 102 -1.59 -9.84 2.83
C ILE A 102 -1.61 -11.17 3.56
N THR A 103 -0.57 -11.44 4.35
CA THR A 103 -0.41 -12.69 5.10
C THR A 103 -1.40 -12.80 6.27
N ASP A 104 -1.81 -11.67 6.84
CA ASP A 104 -2.74 -11.61 7.96
C ASP A 104 -3.69 -10.42 7.83
N LEU A 105 -5.01 -10.67 7.87
CA LEU A 105 -6.04 -9.63 7.95
C LEU A 105 -6.71 -9.71 9.32
N TYR A 106 -6.75 -8.60 10.05
CA TYR A 106 -7.47 -8.48 11.31
C TYR A 106 -8.72 -7.63 11.12
N VAL A 107 -9.89 -8.16 11.48
CA VAL A 107 -11.16 -7.43 11.52
C VAL A 107 -11.74 -7.58 12.93
N GLY A 108 -11.78 -6.48 13.69
CA GLY A 108 -12.11 -6.54 15.12
C GLY A 108 -11.10 -7.39 15.90
N ASN A 109 -11.57 -8.38 16.68
CA ASN A 109 -10.73 -9.32 17.44
C ASN A 109 -10.42 -10.63 16.68
N GLN A 110 -10.79 -10.75 15.41
CA GLN A 110 -10.60 -11.97 14.64
C GLN A 110 -9.45 -11.82 13.63
N ARG A 111 -8.59 -12.86 13.56
CA ARG A 111 -7.48 -12.99 12.61
C ARG A 111 -7.89 -13.94 11.50
N TYR A 112 -7.76 -13.49 10.26
CA TYR A 112 -7.97 -14.30 9.07
C TYR A 112 -6.62 -14.60 8.42
N GLN A 113 -6.30 -15.89 8.30
CA GLN A 113 -5.12 -16.40 7.60
C GLN A 113 -5.38 -16.50 6.09
N GLU A 114 -4.28 -16.60 5.34
CA GLU A 114 -4.11 -16.37 3.90
C GLU A 114 -5.25 -16.87 2.99
N ASP A 115 -5.78 -18.07 3.25
CA ASP A 115 -6.84 -18.68 2.43
C ASP A 115 -8.19 -17.92 2.52
N VAL A 116 -8.45 -17.27 3.65
CA VAL A 116 -9.70 -16.54 3.90
C VAL A 116 -9.62 -15.08 3.41
N VAL A 117 -8.44 -14.48 3.46
CA VAL A 117 -8.21 -13.10 3.00
C VAL A 117 -8.38 -12.99 1.49
N PHE A 118 -7.92 -14.01 0.75
CA PHE A 118 -8.10 -14.09 -0.70
C PHE A 118 -9.58 -14.17 -1.09
N MET A 119 -10.37 -14.95 -0.34
CA MET A 119 -11.82 -15.08 -0.50
C MET A 119 -12.60 -13.78 -0.19
N ILE A 120 -12.23 -13.05 0.86
CA ILE A 120 -12.90 -11.79 1.23
C ILE A 120 -12.63 -10.70 0.19
N ILE A 121 -11.39 -10.58 -0.29
CA ILE A 121 -11.03 -9.62 -1.35
C ILE A 121 -11.76 -9.96 -2.66
N LEU A 122 -11.90 -11.26 -3.00
CA LEU A 122 -12.68 -11.71 -4.15
C LEU A 122 -14.18 -11.45 -4.01
N LYS A 123 -14.76 -11.61 -2.81
CA LYS A 123 -16.17 -11.28 -2.52
C LYS A 123 -16.46 -9.77 -2.60
N LEU A 124 -15.55 -8.93 -2.08
CA LEU A 124 -15.71 -7.46 -2.05
C LEU A 124 -15.49 -6.82 -3.43
N LEU A 125 -14.66 -7.42 -4.29
CA LEU A 125 -14.39 -6.91 -5.63
C LEU A 125 -15.39 -7.36 -6.69
N GLY A 126 -16.45 -8.07 -6.30
CA GLY A 126 -17.65 -8.34 -7.08
C GLY A 126 -17.42 -8.51 -8.59
N ASN A 127 -17.14 -9.74 -9.05
CA ASN A 127 -17.84 -10.36 -10.19
C ASN A 127 -17.13 -11.60 -10.77
N ARG A 128 -17.96 -12.60 -11.09
CA ARG A 128 -17.96 -13.44 -12.31
C ARG A 128 -16.67 -14.18 -12.67
N LEU A 129 -16.41 -15.27 -11.95
CA LEU A 129 -15.83 -16.45 -12.58
C LEU A 129 -16.81 -17.62 -12.43
N PRO A 130 -16.95 -18.51 -13.43
CA PRO A 130 -17.82 -19.68 -13.31
C PRO A 130 -17.31 -20.55 -12.15
N MET A 131 -18.14 -20.67 -11.11
CA MET A 131 -17.86 -21.53 -9.97
C MET A 131 -17.78 -22.97 -10.45
N THR A 132 -16.64 -23.61 -10.24
CA THR A 132 -16.48 -25.05 -10.49
C THR A 132 -17.21 -25.82 -9.39
N SER A 133 -17.69 -27.04 -9.67
CA SER A 133 -18.49 -27.83 -8.72
C SER A 133 -17.87 -27.94 -7.32
N SER A 134 -16.53 -27.94 -7.22
CA SER A 134 -15.80 -27.94 -5.94
C SER A 134 -16.09 -26.71 -5.06
N THR A 135 -16.19 -25.52 -5.66
CA THR A 135 -16.58 -24.28 -4.93
C THR A 135 -18.03 -24.28 -4.48
N MET A 136 -18.92 -25.01 -5.17
CA MET A 136 -20.33 -25.14 -4.81
C MET A 136 -20.52 -26.08 -3.60
N TYR A 137 -19.74 -27.16 -3.50
CA TYR A 137 -19.78 -28.06 -2.34
C TYR A 137 -19.32 -27.38 -1.04
N MET A 138 -18.30 -26.52 -1.11
CA MET A 138 -17.81 -25.73 0.03
C MET A 138 -18.81 -24.65 0.49
N MET A 139 -19.65 -24.14 -0.41
CA MET A 139 -20.73 -23.21 -0.02
C MET A 139 -21.92 -23.92 0.62
N LYS A 140 -22.28 -25.14 0.17
CA LYS A 140 -23.39 -25.90 0.76
C LYS A 140 -23.11 -26.26 2.23
N SER A 141 -21.87 -26.56 2.59
CA SER A 141 -21.48 -26.84 3.98
C SER A 141 -21.41 -25.60 4.87
N LEU A 142 -21.23 -24.40 4.30
CA LEU A 142 -21.24 -23.14 5.05
C LEU A 142 -22.66 -22.61 5.29
N ILE A 143 -23.62 -22.89 4.41
CA ILE A 143 -25.03 -22.47 4.57
C ILE A 143 -25.81 -23.43 5.49
N LEU A 144 -25.46 -24.73 5.49
CA LEU A 144 -26.11 -25.73 6.36
C LEU A 144 -25.63 -25.70 7.82
N ASN A 145 -24.66 -24.83 8.17
CA ASN A 145 -24.12 -24.69 9.52
C ASN A 145 -24.42 -23.31 10.15
N THR A 146 -25.38 -22.59 9.60
CA THR A 146 -25.97 -21.41 10.23
C THR A 146 -27.41 -21.73 10.61
N ASP A 147 -27.59 -22.25 11.83
CA ASP A 147 -28.78 -21.96 12.64
C ASP A 147 -28.72 -20.49 13.11
#